data_AF-A0A972V326-F1
#
_entry.id   AF-A0A972V326-F1
#
_cell.length_a   1.000
_cell.length_b   1.000
_cell.length_c   1.000
_cell.angle_alpha   90.00
_cell.angle_beta   90.00
_cell.angle_gamma   90.00
#
_symmetry.space_group_name_H-M   'P 1'
#
loop_
_entity.id
_entity.type
_entity.pdbx_description
1 polymer ?
#
loop_
_entity_poly.entity_id
_entity_poly.type
_entity_poly.pdbx_seq_one_letter_code
_entity_poly.pdbx_strand_id
1 'polypeptide(L)'
;MATGTNKRILLAKTALDGHWRGLSLVARALRDAGFDVIMAGMARADEIAQAASDEDVDLVGLNVGGRVEVVERIVEALGKTRPGTPVFAGGAIPPWVKKRLEAQGIDVYPPGSALPEIVAAAQRLTAPGAGAG
;
A
#
# COMPACT_ATOMS: atom_id res chain seq x y z
N MET A 1 1.93 -28.68 -11.72
CA MET A 1 1.53 -27.47 -12.48
C MET A 1 1.07 -26.44 -11.45
N ALA A 2 1.92 -25.51 -11.05
CA ALA A 2 1.54 -24.48 -10.08
C ALA A 2 0.65 -23.44 -10.77
N THR A 3 -0.66 -23.57 -10.61
CA THR A 3 -1.64 -22.59 -11.06
C THR A 3 -1.84 -21.55 -9.97
N GLY A 4 -1.31 -20.34 -10.19
CA GLY A 4 -1.57 -19.15 -9.35
C GLY A 4 -0.38 -18.21 -9.35
N THR A 5 -0.49 -17.09 -10.06
CA THR A 5 0.48 -15.99 -9.96
C THR A 5 0.52 -15.49 -8.52
N ASN A 6 1.72 -15.31 -7.95
CA ASN A 6 1.87 -14.67 -6.64
C ASN A 6 1.22 -13.28 -6.69
N LYS A 7 0.51 -12.91 -5.62
CA LYS A 7 -0.14 -11.61 -5.49
C LYS A 7 0.87 -10.47 -5.57
N ARG A 8 0.58 -9.47 -6.39
CA ARG A 8 1.49 -8.35 -6.71
C ARG A 8 1.17 -7.15 -5.83
N ILE A 9 2.18 -6.62 -5.12
CA ILE A 9 2.04 -5.44 -4.27
C ILE A 9 2.94 -4.33 -4.79
N LEU A 10 2.36 -3.17 -5.07
CA LEU A 10 3.12 -1.95 -5.32
C LEU A 10 3.38 -1.22 -4.00
N LEU A 11 4.64 -1.08 -3.61
CA LEU A 11 5.05 -0.22 -2.51
C LEU A 11 5.53 1.13 -3.06
N ALA A 12 4.84 2.22 -2.73
CA ALA A 12 5.17 3.55 -3.22
C ALA A 12 5.49 4.51 -2.08
N LYS A 13 6.45 5.42 -2.30
CA LYS A 13 6.81 6.47 -1.33
C LYS A 13 6.40 7.85 -1.86
N THR A 14 5.82 8.67 -0.99
CA THR A 14 5.31 10.00 -1.36
C THR A 14 6.05 11.14 -0.65
N ALA A 15 6.81 10.83 0.41
CA ALA A 15 7.58 11.80 1.17
C ALA A 15 9.02 11.92 0.66
N LEU A 16 9.56 13.14 0.71
CA LEU A 16 10.96 13.48 0.41
C LEU A 16 11.93 13.11 1.54
N ASP A 17 11.47 12.44 2.61
CA ASP A 17 12.34 12.08 3.71
C ASP A 17 13.21 10.86 3.33
N GLY A 18 14.52 10.95 3.58
CA GLY A 18 15.50 9.92 3.19
C GLY A 18 15.34 8.56 3.91
N HIS A 19 14.27 8.36 4.68
CA HIS A 19 14.05 7.13 5.45
C HIS A 19 13.33 6.08 4.60
N TRP A 20 14.13 5.15 4.06
CA TRP A 20 13.65 3.97 3.36
C TRP A 20 13.62 2.71 4.25
N ARG A 21 14.24 2.77 5.44
CA ARG A 21 14.40 1.62 6.35
C ARG A 21 13.09 0.86 6.60
N GLY A 22 12.04 1.56 7.03
CA GLY A 22 10.75 0.92 7.29
C GLY A 22 10.15 0.26 6.05
N LEU A 23 10.22 0.95 4.91
CA LEU A 23 9.69 0.43 3.65
C LEU A 23 10.47 -0.81 3.16
N SER A 24 11.80 -0.82 3.27
CA SER A 24 12.63 -1.98 2.95
C SER A 24 12.33 -3.19 3.83
N LEU A 25 12.06 -2.97 5.13
CA LEU A 25 11.67 -4.05 6.05
C LEU A 25 10.30 -4.63 5.70
N VAL A 26 9.32 -3.77 5.41
CA VAL A 26 7.99 -4.20 4.95
C VAL A 26 8.08 -4.96 3.63
N ALA A 27 8.84 -4.45 2.66
CA ALA A 27 9.05 -5.12 1.38
C ALA A 27 9.65 -6.52 1.56
N ARG A 28 10.64 -6.66 2.44
CA ARG A 28 11.22 -7.96 2.77
C ARG A 28 10.19 -8.90 3.41
N ALA A 29 9.45 -8.43 4.42
CA ALA A 29 8.44 -9.25 5.10
C ALA A 29 7.34 -9.74 4.15
N LEU A 30 6.90 -8.89 3.21
CA LEU A 30 5.92 -9.27 2.19
C LEU A 30 6.50 -10.29 1.19
N ARG A 31 7.74 -10.13 0.75
CA ARG A 31 8.42 -11.12 -0.12
C ARG A 31 8.60 -12.46 0.59
N ASP A 32 9.02 -12.44 1.85
CA ASP A 32 9.16 -13.64 2.68
C ASP A 32 7.81 -14.36 2.87
N ALA A 33 6.70 -13.63 2.81
CA ALA A 33 5.33 -14.16 2.84
C ALA A 33 4.79 -14.61 1.45
N GLY A 34 5.59 -14.51 0.39
CA GLY A 34 5.25 -15.00 -0.95
C GLY A 34 4.62 -13.98 -1.90
N PHE A 35 4.56 -12.69 -1.53
CA PHE A 35 4.10 -11.64 -2.44
C PHE A 35 5.18 -11.26 -3.46
N ASP A 36 4.76 -10.94 -4.69
CA ASP A 36 5.62 -10.24 -5.65
C ASP A 36 5.57 -8.74 -5.32
N VAL A 37 6.70 -8.16 -4.90
CA VAL A 37 6.75 -6.80 -4.37
C VAL A 37 7.53 -5.89 -5.29
N ILE A 38 6.79 -4.96 -5.90
CA ILE A 38 7.29 -3.92 -6.78
C ILE A 38 7.52 -2.66 -5.96
N MET A 39 8.70 -2.06 -6.12
CA MET A 39 9.05 -0.82 -5.43
C MET A 39 8.88 0.34 -6.40
N ALA A 40 7.77 1.08 -6.26
CA ALA A 40 7.70 2.43 -6.82
C ALA A 40 8.61 3.33 -5.98
N GLY A 41 9.48 4.06 -6.67
CA GLY A 41 10.31 5.09 -6.04
C GLY A 41 9.46 6.25 -5.48
N MET A 42 10.08 7.41 -5.38
CA MET A 42 9.31 8.62 -5.11
C MET A 42 8.49 8.97 -6.35
N ALA A 43 7.16 8.93 -6.21
CA ALA A 43 6.24 9.09 -7.33
C ALA A 43 5.03 9.95 -6.95
N ARG A 44 4.47 10.63 -7.95
CA ARG A 44 3.24 11.42 -7.85
C ARG A 44 2.02 10.50 -7.92
N ALA A 45 0.85 11.01 -7.55
CA ALA A 45 -0.37 10.20 -7.45
C ALA A 45 -0.79 9.56 -8.79
N ASP A 46 -0.67 10.31 -9.88
CA ASP A 46 -0.89 9.85 -11.25
C ASP A 46 0.09 8.73 -11.65
N GLU A 47 1.36 8.89 -11.30
CA GLU A 47 2.41 7.90 -11.58
C GLU A 47 2.21 6.60 -10.79
N ILE A 48 1.82 6.71 -9.51
CA ILE A 48 1.51 5.54 -8.67
C ILE A 48 0.30 4.79 -9.24
N ALA A 49 -0.76 5.51 -9.61
CA ALA A 49 -1.97 4.90 -10.17
C ALA A 49 -1.70 4.23 -11.52
N GLN A 50 -0.89 4.86 -12.38
CA GLN A 50 -0.50 4.28 -13.66
C GLN A 50 0.37 3.03 -13.46
N ALA A 51 1.39 3.10 -12.60
CA ALA A 51 2.23 1.93 -12.29
C ALA A 51 1.41 0.78 -11.70
N ALA A 52 0.44 1.06 -10.83
CA ALA A 52 -0.46 0.04 -10.29
C ALA A 52 -1.28 -0.65 -11.40
N SER A 53 -1.72 0.11 -12.40
CA SER A 53 -2.42 -0.42 -13.58
C SER A 53 -1.51 -1.24 -14.49
N ASP A 54 -0.36 -0.69 -14.86
CA ASP A 54 0.58 -1.29 -15.81
C ASP A 54 1.16 -2.60 -15.27
N GLU A 55 1.39 -2.66 -13.95
CA GLU A 55 1.93 -3.83 -13.27
C GLU A 55 0.85 -4.82 -12.81
N ASP A 56 -0.42 -4.57 -13.11
CA ASP A 56 -1.56 -5.41 -12.70
C ASP A 56 -1.56 -5.78 -11.21
N VAL A 57 -1.39 -4.78 -10.33
CA VAL A 57 -1.19 -5.05 -8.89
C VAL A 57 -2.48 -5.40 -8.15
N ASP A 58 -2.37 -6.28 -7.16
CA ASP A 58 -3.48 -6.67 -6.29
C ASP A 58 -3.63 -5.73 -5.08
N LEU A 59 -2.59 -4.96 -4.73
CA LEU A 59 -2.57 -4.09 -3.56
C LEU A 59 -1.55 -2.97 -3.71
N VAL A 60 -1.88 -1.78 -3.19
CA VAL A 60 -0.93 -0.66 -3.08
C VAL A 60 -0.63 -0.37 -1.60
N GLY A 61 0.64 -0.41 -1.23
CA GLY A 61 1.14 0.03 0.08
C GLY A 61 1.83 1.39 -0.01
N LEU A 62 1.34 2.38 0.74
CA LEU A 62 1.86 3.74 0.70
C LEU A 62 2.75 4.05 1.90
N ASN A 63 3.93 4.62 1.64
CA ASN A 63 4.80 5.22 2.65
C ASN A 63 4.66 6.75 2.60
N VAL A 64 4.01 7.34 3.63
CA VAL A 64 3.62 8.75 3.65
C VAL A 64 4.10 9.49 4.91
N GLY A 65 4.33 10.79 4.76
CA GLY A 65 4.76 11.70 5.83
C GLY A 65 3.61 12.51 6.44
N GLY A 66 2.62 11.84 7.04
CA GLY A 66 1.64 12.46 7.93
C GLY A 66 0.65 13.45 7.30
N ARG A 67 0.55 13.52 5.97
CA ARG A 67 -0.43 14.35 5.26
C ARG A 67 -1.55 13.48 4.71
N VAL A 68 -2.76 13.65 5.23
CA VAL A 68 -3.93 12.87 4.80
C VAL A 68 -4.21 13.09 3.30
N GLU A 69 -4.10 14.33 2.84
CA GLU A 69 -4.48 14.74 1.48
C GLU A 69 -3.63 14.03 0.42
N VAL A 70 -2.41 13.63 0.78
CA VAL A 70 -1.52 12.87 -0.12
C VAL A 70 -2.09 11.47 -0.37
N VAL A 71 -2.56 10.80 0.69
CA VAL A 71 -3.18 9.46 0.55
C VAL A 71 -4.51 9.58 -0.20
N GLU A 72 -5.36 10.54 0.17
CA GLU A 72 -6.66 10.76 -0.48
C GLU A 72 -6.52 11.00 -1.99
N ARG A 73 -5.53 11.81 -2.41
CA ARG A 73 -5.25 12.04 -3.85
C ARG A 73 -4.80 10.78 -4.59
N ILE A 74 -4.07 9.90 -3.94
CA ILE A 74 -3.61 8.64 -4.56
C ILE A 74 -4.77 7.66 -4.70
N VAL A 75 -5.62 7.56 -3.67
CA VAL A 75 -6.84 6.75 -3.71
C VAL A 75 -7.78 7.27 -4.81
N GLU A 76 -7.93 8.58 -4.95
CA GLU A 76 -8.72 9.18 -6.04
C GLU A 76 -8.14 8.84 -7.43
N ALA A 77 -6.82 8.92 -7.60
CA ALA A 77 -6.17 8.56 -8.86
C ALA A 77 -6.33 7.06 -9.18
N LEU A 78 -6.15 6.19 -8.19
CA LEU A 78 -6.39 4.75 -8.32
C LEU A 78 -7.86 4.45 -8.70
N GLY A 79 -8.82 5.16 -8.11
CA GLY A 79 -10.23 5.03 -8.43
C GLY A 79 -10.58 5.36 -9.89
N LYS A 80 -9.73 6.13 -10.59
CA LYS A 80 -9.90 6.47 -12.02
C LYS A 80 -9.15 5.50 -12.94
N THR A 81 -7.98 5.02 -12.53
CA THR A 81 -7.10 4.22 -13.39
C THR A 81 -7.24 2.71 -13.16
N ARG A 82 -7.29 2.28 -11.89
CA ARG A 82 -7.44 0.86 -11.49
C ARG A 82 -8.45 0.75 -10.32
N PRO A 83 -9.75 0.90 -10.60
CA PRO A 83 -10.79 0.93 -9.58
C PRO A 83 -10.82 -0.35 -8.74
N GLY A 84 -11.14 -0.23 -7.46
CA GLY A 84 -11.23 -1.37 -6.54
C GLY A 84 -9.89 -1.90 -6.02
N THR A 85 -8.76 -1.30 -6.42
CA THR A 85 -7.45 -1.65 -5.86
C THR A 85 -7.39 -1.28 -4.37
N PRO A 86 -7.21 -2.25 -3.45
CA PRO A 86 -7.09 -1.94 -2.03
C PRO A 86 -5.81 -1.16 -1.74
N VAL A 87 -5.82 -0.42 -0.62
CA VAL A 87 -4.71 0.42 -0.18
C VAL A 87 -4.48 0.25 1.32
N PHE A 88 -3.22 0.13 1.74
CA PHE A 88 -2.81 0.42 3.12
C PHE A 88 -1.78 1.54 3.15
N ALA A 89 -1.68 2.24 4.29
CA ALA A 89 -0.75 3.32 4.50
C ALA A 89 0.19 3.03 5.69
N GLY A 90 1.40 3.54 5.60
CA GLY A 90 2.37 3.53 6.69
C GLY A 90 3.35 4.71 6.58
N GLY A 91 4.32 4.75 7.50
CA GLY A 91 5.24 5.88 7.62
C GLY A 91 4.91 6.78 8.80
N ALA A 92 5.50 7.97 8.85
CA ALA A 92 5.34 8.88 9.98
C ALA A 92 3.94 9.52 9.99
N ILE A 93 2.97 8.79 10.54
CA ILE A 93 1.55 9.15 10.53
C ILE A 93 1.09 9.55 11.94
N PRO A 94 0.70 10.83 12.16
CA PRO A 94 0.09 11.27 13.42
C PRO A 94 -1.22 10.55 13.75
N PRO A 95 -1.61 10.42 15.04
CA PRO A 95 -2.83 9.70 15.43
C PRO A 95 -4.13 10.20 14.78
N TRP A 96 -4.26 11.51 14.54
CA TRP A 96 -5.45 12.08 13.90
C TRP A 96 -5.54 11.74 12.41
N VAL A 97 -4.39 11.66 11.72
CA VAL A 97 -4.28 11.23 10.31
C VAL A 97 -4.67 9.77 10.21
N LYS A 98 -4.13 8.93 11.11
CA LYS A 98 -4.49 7.52 11.24
C LYS A 98 -6.00 7.36 11.39
N LYS A 99 -6.60 8.02 12.38
CA LYS A 99 -8.05 7.96 12.63
C LYS A 99 -8.87 8.35 11.40
N ARG A 100 -8.44 9.38 10.66
CA ARG A 100 -9.15 9.83 9.45
C ARG A 100 -9.07 8.81 8.31
N LEU A 101 -7.90 8.24 8.06
CA LEU A 101 -7.70 7.22 7.03
C LEU A 101 -8.43 5.91 7.36
N GLU A 102 -8.39 5.48 8.63
CA GLU A 102 -9.13 4.29 9.07
C GLU A 102 -10.65 4.46 8.93
N ALA A 103 -11.17 5.66 9.17
CA ALA A 103 -12.58 5.98 8.93
C ALA A 103 -12.98 5.91 7.43
N GLN A 104 -12.00 5.92 6.52
CA GLN A 104 -12.18 5.73 5.07
C GLN A 104 -11.93 4.28 4.64
N GLY A 105 -11.72 3.36 5.57
CA GLY A 105 -11.44 1.94 5.29
C GLY A 105 -10.00 1.66 4.88
N ILE A 106 -9.07 2.61 5.10
CA ILE A 106 -7.64 2.43 4.80
C ILE A 106 -6.95 1.96 6.07
N ASP A 107 -6.29 0.81 6.01
CA ASP A 107 -5.48 0.31 7.12
C ASP A 107 -4.21 1.16 7.29
N VAL A 108 -3.83 1.46 8.53
CA VAL A 108 -2.71 2.38 8.83
C VAL A 108 -1.70 1.79 9.81
N TYR A 109 -0.44 1.76 9.38
CA TYR A 109 0.69 1.16 10.10
C TYR A 109 1.79 2.21 10.39
N PRO A 110 1.70 2.96 11.51
CA PRO A 110 2.71 3.93 11.91
C PRO A 110 4.03 3.26 12.35
N PRO A 111 5.11 4.02 12.66
CA PRO A 111 6.36 3.44 13.10
C PRO A 111 6.16 2.61 14.38
N GLY A 112 6.72 1.40 14.39
CA GLY A 112 6.56 0.45 15.49
C GLY A 112 5.47 -0.61 15.28
N SER A 113 4.63 -0.48 14.23
CA SER A 113 3.71 -1.56 13.83
C SER A 113 4.46 -2.87 13.55
N ALA A 114 3.86 -3.99 13.94
CA ALA A 114 4.50 -5.29 13.81
C ALA A 114 4.43 -5.78 12.35
N LEU A 115 5.55 -6.26 11.80
CA LEU A 115 5.60 -6.79 10.43
C LEU A 115 4.55 -7.91 10.17
N PRO A 116 4.29 -8.84 11.11
CA PRO A 116 3.25 -9.84 10.92
C PRO A 116 1.84 -9.26 10.73
N GLU A 117 1.52 -8.11 11.35
CA GLU A 117 0.23 -7.44 11.18
C GLU A 117 0.08 -6.89 9.75
N ILE A 118 1.14 -6.29 9.22
CA ILE A 118 1.16 -5.76 7.85
C ILE A 118 1.03 -6.89 6.82
N VAL A 119 1.71 -8.03 7.05
CA VAL A 119 1.58 -9.22 6.20
C VAL A 119 0.16 -9.77 6.24
N ALA A 120 -0.44 -9.91 7.43
CA ALA A 120 -1.81 -10.39 7.58
C ALA A 120 -2.82 -9.47 6.88
N ALA A 121 -2.59 -8.15 6.93
CA ALA A 121 -3.41 -7.19 6.20
C ALA A 121 -3.28 -7.34 4.69
N ALA A 122 -2.07 -7.51 4.17
CA ALA A 122 -1.87 -7.76 2.74
C ALA A 122 -2.58 -9.03 2.27
N GLN A 123 -2.52 -10.11 3.07
CA GLN A 123 -3.25 -11.34 2.78
C GLN A 123 -4.77 -11.14 2.80
N ARG A 124 -5.30 -10.42 3.79
CA ARG A 124 -6.73 -10.11 3.89
C ARG A 124 -7.21 -9.26 2.72
N LEU A 125 -6.47 -8.20 2.38
CA LEU A 125 -6.84 -7.25 1.33
C LEU A 125 -6.75 -7.86 -0.08
N THR A 126 -5.89 -8.85 -0.28
CA THR A 126 -5.74 -9.57 -1.57
C THR A 126 -6.51 -10.88 -1.65
N ALA A 127 -7.27 -11.23 -0.59
CA ALA A 127 -8.07 -12.45 -0.55
C ALA A 127 -9.21 -12.40 -1.60
N PRO A 128 -9.54 -13.53 -2.25
CA PRO A 128 -10.68 -13.60 -3.16
C PRO A 128 -11.98 -13.15 -2.46
N GLY A 129 -12.70 -12.21 -3.06
CA GLY A 129 -13.98 -11.70 -2.53
C GLY A 129 -13.90 -10.44 -1.67
N ALA A 130 -12.71 -9.87 -1.43
CA ALA A 130 -12.55 -8.63 -0.67
C ALA A 130 -13.10 -7.36 -1.38
N GLY A 131 -13.52 -7.46 -2.66
CA GLY A 131 -13.97 -6.33 -3.49
C GLY A 131 -15.47 -6.34 -3.86
N ALA A 132 -16.31 -7.10 -3.15
CA ALA A 132 -17.77 -7.10 -3.37
C ALA A 132 -18.48 -6.68 -2.07
N GLY A 133 -18.54 -5.37 -1.84
CA GLY A 133 -19.28 -4.73 -0.75
C GLY A 133 -19.58 -3.29 -1.10
#